data_AF-A0AAD7FSC4-F1
#
_entry.id   AF-A0AAD7FSC4-F1
#
_cell.length_a   1.000
_cell.length_b   1.000
_cell.length_c   1.000
_cell.angle_alpha   90.00
_cell.angle_beta   90.00
_cell.angle_gamma   90.00
#
_symmetry.space_group_name_H-M   'P 1'
#
loop_
_entity.id
_entity.type
_entity.pdbx_description
1 polymer ?
#
loop_
_entity_poly.entity_id
_entity_poly.type
_entity_poly.pdbx_seq_one_letter_code
_entity_poly.pdbx_strand_id
1 'polypeptide(L)'
;MYLPCLQIFSLMGFGRRTAVWEPIQAGTSPSRQALQPLPTPRSILPPGHTPNKLTRGRRRPRRPPSIAPYIPAPAHPLRHPDSTRFMYSKCTGKRRAVCIGINYRGQKHELRGCVNDAKHCFNFLVRRVGYHPHNVVLLTDDSPHGRSQPTRRNILDAMKWLVSDARPHDALFFQYSGHGGQTPDLDGDEVDGYDEVIYPLDFKRAGHITDDEMHAIMVRPLPTGCRLTAVFDSCHSGTALDLPYIYNHRGRLKGRHVSAQARARNATSADVVSLSACKDGQTSADTFADGVAVGAASHALIKVLEMYPNQSYRELMHSLRVSLRPRYTQTPQLGSSHPIDTSLRFIL
;
A
#
# COMPACT_ATOMS: atom_id res chain seq x y z
N MET A 1 56.74 -4.98 5.82
CA MET A 1 57.44 -5.37 7.07
C MET A 1 56.46 -5.26 8.22
N TYR A 2 56.26 -6.40 8.89
CA TYR A 2 55.70 -6.61 10.24
C TYR A 2 54.26 -6.18 10.58
N LEU A 3 53.37 -7.18 10.51
CA LEU A 3 52.43 -7.52 11.59
C LEU A 3 53.21 -8.15 12.78
N PRO A 4 52.64 -8.22 14.00
CA PRO A 4 52.10 -9.52 14.45
C PRO A 4 50.89 -9.52 15.43
N CYS A 5 50.19 -10.67 15.40
CA CYS A 5 49.50 -11.50 16.42
C CYS A 5 48.57 -10.90 17.51
N LEU A 6 47.32 -11.37 17.72
CA LEU A 6 46.70 -12.69 18.05
C LEU A 6 46.62 -13.03 19.56
N GLN A 7 45.38 -13.15 20.08
CA GLN A 7 44.78 -14.27 20.88
C GLN A 7 43.67 -13.75 21.85
N ILE A 8 42.40 -14.05 21.60
CA ILE A 8 41.55 -15.16 22.11
C ILE A 8 41.23 -15.08 23.62
N PHE A 9 39.94 -14.87 23.94
CA PHE A 9 39.21 -15.70 24.93
C PHE A 9 37.73 -15.84 24.52
N SER A 10 37.29 -17.08 24.44
CA SER A 10 35.90 -17.54 24.32
C SER A 10 35.34 -17.71 25.74
N LEU A 11 34.11 -17.24 26.00
CA LEU A 11 33.22 -17.83 26.99
C LEU A 11 31.76 -17.51 26.62
N MET A 12 30.96 -18.57 26.64
CA MET A 12 29.57 -18.64 26.21
C MET A 12 28.65 -17.77 27.08
N GLY A 13 27.65 -17.16 26.43
CA GLY A 13 26.51 -16.52 27.09
C GLY A 13 25.41 -16.29 26.06
N PHE A 14 24.49 -17.25 25.94
CA PHE A 14 23.28 -17.15 25.14
C PHE A 14 22.41 -15.99 25.68
N GLY A 15 22.33 -14.90 24.93
CA GLY A 15 21.46 -13.77 25.22
C GLY A 15 20.98 -13.14 23.92
N ARG A 16 19.66 -13.10 23.73
CA ARG A 16 18.98 -12.53 22.56
C ARG A 16 19.49 -11.10 22.30
N ARG A 17 20.26 -10.90 21.23
CA ARG A 17 20.66 -9.55 20.79
C ARG A 17 19.55 -8.97 19.92
N THR A 18 18.69 -8.16 20.53
CA THR A 18 17.89 -7.17 19.79
C THR A 18 18.84 -6.16 19.16
N ALA A 19 18.81 -6.05 17.83
CA ALA A 19 19.60 -5.05 17.11
C ALA A 19 19.06 -3.65 17.43
N VAL A 20 19.88 -2.84 18.09
CA VAL A 20 19.59 -1.44 18.39
C VAL A 20 20.06 -0.61 17.18
N TRP A 21 19.14 0.18 16.61
CA TRP A 21 19.40 1.10 15.51
C TRP A 21 19.56 2.52 16.07
N GLU A 22 20.74 3.12 15.95
CA GLU A 22 21.01 4.49 16.43
C GLU A 22 20.54 5.57 15.42
N PRO A 23 19.97 6.70 15.87
CA PRO A 23 19.42 7.74 15.00
C PRO A 23 20.42 8.83 14.58
N ILE A 24 20.18 9.41 13.39
CA ILE A 24 20.75 10.68 12.92
C ILE A 24 19.82 11.83 13.36
N GLN A 25 20.37 12.89 13.98
CA GLN A 25 19.61 14.04 14.47
C GLN A 25 19.17 14.99 13.35
N ALA A 26 17.92 15.44 13.37
CA ALA A 26 17.37 16.46 12.47
C ALA A 26 17.06 17.75 13.26
N GLY A 27 17.58 18.88 12.77
CA GLY A 27 17.46 20.21 13.37
C GLY A 27 16.05 20.83 13.29
N THR A 28 15.80 21.76 14.21
CA THR A 28 14.53 22.40 14.57
C THR A 28 14.02 23.47 13.58
N SER A 29 12.70 23.58 13.47
CA SER A 29 11.93 24.58 12.70
C SER A 29 11.74 25.92 13.44
N PRO A 30 11.20 26.96 12.77
CA PRO A 30 10.34 27.93 13.46
C PRO A 30 8.96 28.18 12.79
N SER A 31 7.94 28.10 13.65
CA SER A 31 6.70 28.90 13.79
C SER A 31 5.71 29.16 12.64
N ARG A 32 4.44 28.78 12.90
CA ARG A 32 3.20 29.16 12.20
C ARG A 32 2.65 30.50 12.71
N GLN A 33 2.04 31.31 11.83
CA GLN A 33 1.07 32.35 12.18
C GLN A 33 -0.33 31.97 11.65
N ALA A 34 -1.35 32.26 12.45
CA ALA A 34 -2.75 31.92 12.23
C ALA A 34 -3.50 33.06 11.52
N LEU A 35 -4.40 32.71 10.59
CA LEU A 35 -5.36 33.63 9.96
C LEU A 35 -6.79 33.32 10.45
N GLN A 36 -7.54 34.36 10.79
CA GLN A 36 -8.92 34.33 11.29
C GLN A 36 -9.96 34.23 10.14
N PRO A 37 -11.18 33.72 10.38
CA PRO A 37 -12.22 33.58 9.35
C PRO A 37 -13.15 34.80 9.21
N LEU A 38 -13.62 35.03 7.97
CA LEU A 38 -14.60 36.06 7.58
C LEU A 38 -16.07 35.61 7.81
N PRO A 39 -17.03 36.54 8.03
CA PRO A 39 -18.42 36.24 8.39
C PRO A 39 -19.35 35.98 7.19
N THR A 40 -20.41 35.20 7.42
CA THR A 40 -21.47 34.85 6.47
C THR A 40 -22.65 35.86 6.46
N PRO A 41 -23.32 36.10 5.31
CA PRO A 41 -24.54 36.92 5.28
C PRO A 41 -25.84 36.12 5.44
N ARG A 42 -26.82 36.76 6.09
CA ARG A 42 -28.18 36.30 6.44
C ARG A 42 -29.17 36.32 5.26
N SER A 43 -30.17 35.44 5.39
CA SER A 43 -31.38 35.25 4.57
C SER A 43 -32.42 36.36 4.68
N ILE A 44 -33.12 36.67 3.58
CA ILE A 44 -34.34 37.52 3.55
C ILE A 44 -35.41 36.80 2.70
N LEU A 45 -36.61 36.59 3.28
CA LEU A 45 -37.85 36.14 2.64
C LEU A 45 -38.82 37.32 2.49
N PRO A 46 -39.67 37.37 1.44
CA PRO A 46 -40.86 38.21 1.43
C PRO A 46 -42.19 37.41 1.44
N PRO A 47 -43.33 38.09 1.71
CA PRO A 47 -44.50 37.52 2.37
C PRO A 47 -45.64 37.08 1.43
N GLY A 48 -46.60 36.37 2.01
CA GLY A 48 -47.69 35.68 1.31
C GLY A 48 -48.92 36.52 0.94
N HIS A 49 -49.76 35.89 0.11
CA HIS A 49 -51.15 36.27 -0.16
C HIS A 49 -52.04 35.02 -0.26
N THR A 50 -53.19 35.08 0.39
CA THR A 50 -54.41 34.26 0.20
C THR A 50 -55.57 35.25 -0.02
N PRO A 51 -56.84 34.88 -0.36
CA PRO A 51 -57.45 33.54 -0.44
C PRO A 51 -58.43 33.33 -1.62
N ASN A 52 -58.97 32.11 -1.80
CA ASN A 52 -60.42 31.99 -2.07
C ASN A 52 -61.00 30.65 -1.61
N LYS A 53 -62.21 30.72 -1.03
CA LYS A 53 -63.01 29.62 -0.47
C LYS A 53 -63.92 29.02 -1.55
N LEU A 54 -64.13 27.71 -1.52
CA LEU A 54 -65.43 27.12 -1.84
C LEU A 54 -65.68 25.84 -1.04
N THR A 55 -66.87 25.79 -0.47
CA THR A 55 -67.42 24.81 0.48
C THR A 55 -68.06 23.61 -0.22
N ARG A 56 -67.93 22.40 0.34
CA ARG A 56 -69.05 21.48 0.73
C ARG A 56 -68.58 20.06 1.04
N GLY A 57 -69.24 19.42 2.01
CA GLY A 57 -69.46 17.96 2.02
C GLY A 57 -68.69 17.14 3.05
N ARG A 58 -69.22 17.02 4.28
CA ARG A 58 -68.80 16.04 5.28
C ARG A 58 -69.12 14.60 4.83
N ARG A 59 -68.13 13.72 4.73
CA ARG A 59 -68.25 12.27 4.93
C ARG A 59 -66.99 11.73 5.64
N ARG A 60 -67.18 11.03 6.75
CA ARG A 60 -66.10 10.37 7.52
C ARG A 60 -65.53 9.18 6.72
N PRO A 61 -64.21 9.07 6.51
CA PRO A 61 -63.64 7.85 5.95
C PRO A 61 -63.53 6.78 7.05
N ARG A 62 -63.90 5.54 6.68
CA ARG A 62 -63.70 4.34 7.49
C ARG A 62 -62.20 4.02 7.58
N ARG A 63 -61.75 3.62 8.77
CA ARG A 63 -60.36 3.22 9.07
C ARG A 63 -60.03 1.92 8.30
N PRO A 64 -58.96 1.85 7.50
CA PRO A 64 -58.50 0.57 6.95
C PRO A 64 -57.88 -0.29 8.07
N PRO A 65 -57.89 -1.64 7.93
CA PRO A 65 -57.27 -2.51 8.91
C PRO A 65 -55.75 -2.28 8.95
N SER A 66 -55.20 -2.28 10.16
CA SER A 66 -53.78 -2.17 10.46
C SER A 66 -53.00 -3.32 9.80
N ILE A 67 -52.37 -3.05 8.66
CA ILE A 67 -51.29 -3.89 8.14
C ILE A 67 -50.05 -3.53 8.95
N ALA A 68 -49.63 -4.43 9.84
CA ALA A 68 -48.34 -4.31 10.49
C ALA A 68 -47.26 -4.26 9.39
N PRO A 69 -46.28 -3.34 9.43
CA PRO A 69 -45.20 -3.34 8.47
C PRO A 69 -44.45 -4.66 8.62
N TYR A 70 -44.42 -5.45 7.54
CA TYR A 70 -43.45 -6.53 7.41
C TYR A 70 -42.07 -5.89 7.42
N ILE A 71 -41.40 -5.94 8.58
CA ILE A 71 -39.99 -5.62 8.70
C ILE A 71 -39.27 -6.87 8.16
N PRO A 72 -38.59 -6.81 6.99
CA PRO A 72 -37.73 -7.90 6.61
C PRO A 72 -36.66 -8.01 7.69
N ALA A 73 -36.49 -9.20 8.26
CA ALA A 73 -35.31 -9.50 9.07
C ALA A 73 -34.06 -9.04 8.28
N PRO A 74 -33.06 -8.43 8.93
CA PRO A 74 -31.86 -7.99 8.23
C PRO A 74 -31.34 -9.16 7.41
N ALA A 75 -31.24 -8.96 6.09
CA ALA A 75 -30.79 -9.98 5.17
C ALA A 75 -29.49 -10.55 5.72
N HIS A 76 -29.54 -11.81 6.17
CA HIS A 76 -28.32 -12.54 6.47
C HIS A 76 -27.43 -12.43 5.23
N PRO A 77 -26.17 -11.98 5.36
CA PRO A 77 -25.30 -11.90 4.20
C PRO A 77 -25.29 -13.29 3.56
N LEU A 78 -25.60 -13.32 2.25
CA LEU A 78 -25.60 -14.53 1.44
C LEU A 78 -24.31 -15.30 1.76
N ARG A 79 -24.48 -16.44 2.43
CA ARG A 79 -23.38 -17.26 2.92
C ARG A 79 -22.77 -17.94 1.70
N HIS A 80 -21.68 -17.37 1.18
CA HIS A 80 -20.86 -18.10 0.21
C HIS A 80 -20.22 -19.28 0.94
N PRO A 81 -20.27 -20.52 0.41
CA PRO A 81 -19.93 -21.72 1.18
C PRO A 81 -18.42 -21.95 1.34
N ASP A 82 -17.58 -21.04 0.82
CA ASP A 82 -16.17 -21.29 0.62
C ASP A 82 -15.39 -19.98 0.69
N SER A 83 -14.81 -19.64 1.85
CA SER A 83 -13.67 -18.71 2.00
C SER A 83 -13.35 -18.44 3.47
N THR A 84 -12.07 -18.46 3.77
CA THR A 84 -11.45 -18.00 5.01
C THR A 84 -12.02 -16.65 5.45
N ARG A 85 -12.47 -16.55 6.72
CA ARG A 85 -13.04 -15.32 7.29
C ARG A 85 -11.91 -14.31 7.53
N PHE A 86 -11.50 -13.62 6.47
CA PHE A 86 -10.57 -12.49 6.56
C PHE A 86 -11.14 -11.39 7.45
N MET A 87 -10.27 -10.51 7.96
CA MET A 87 -10.66 -9.38 8.78
C MET A 87 -9.94 -8.13 8.28
N TYR A 88 -10.67 -7.03 8.08
CA TYR A 88 -10.03 -5.73 7.86
C TYR A 88 -9.29 -5.26 9.11
N SER A 89 -8.07 -4.77 8.91
CA SER A 89 -7.32 -4.10 9.96
C SER A 89 -7.94 -2.74 10.28
N LYS A 90 -7.97 -2.40 11.58
CA LYS A 90 -8.30 -1.04 12.03
C LYS A 90 -7.08 -0.10 12.00
N CYS A 91 -5.88 -0.64 11.71
CA CYS A 91 -4.59 0.09 11.71
C CYS A 91 -4.30 0.83 13.03
N THR A 92 -4.74 0.26 14.15
CA THR A 92 -4.59 0.82 15.51
C THR A 92 -3.41 0.21 16.28
N GLY A 93 -2.77 -0.82 15.74
CA GLY A 93 -1.65 -1.53 16.34
C GLY A 93 -0.29 -0.91 16.00
N LYS A 94 0.76 -1.73 16.02
CA LYS A 94 2.12 -1.31 15.73
C LYS A 94 2.27 -0.95 14.26
N ARG A 95 3.02 0.12 13.99
CA ARG A 95 3.40 0.60 12.66
C ARG A 95 4.85 0.26 12.36
N ARG A 96 5.12 -0.53 11.30
CA ARG A 96 6.48 -0.83 10.80
C ARG A 96 6.53 -0.70 9.29
N ALA A 97 7.64 -0.18 8.78
CA ALA A 97 7.80 -0.02 7.34
C ALA A 97 9.18 -0.41 6.82
N VAL A 98 9.23 -0.84 5.56
CA VAL A 98 10.45 -1.02 4.79
C VAL A 98 10.33 -0.19 3.52
N CYS A 99 11.28 0.71 3.28
CA CYS A 99 11.38 1.53 2.08
C CYS A 99 12.68 1.20 1.35
N ILE A 100 12.60 0.84 0.08
CA ILE A 100 13.73 0.36 -0.73
C ILE A 100 13.82 1.18 -2.00
N GLY A 101 14.99 1.76 -2.26
CA GLY A 101 15.27 2.53 -3.46
C GLY A 101 16.62 2.15 -4.05
N ILE A 102 16.62 1.64 -5.28
CA ILE A 102 17.85 1.16 -5.94
C ILE A 102 18.06 1.88 -7.25
N ASN A 103 19.12 2.69 -7.34
CA ASN A 103 19.52 3.36 -8.57
C ASN A 103 20.46 2.51 -9.44
N TYR A 104 21.11 1.48 -8.88
CA TYR A 104 22.08 0.64 -9.57
C TYR A 104 23.27 1.46 -10.10
N ARG A 105 23.77 2.40 -9.29
CA ARG A 105 24.84 3.31 -9.69
C ARG A 105 26.06 2.58 -10.27
N GLY A 106 26.53 3.04 -11.43
CA GLY A 106 27.67 2.44 -12.13
C GLY A 106 27.37 1.14 -12.88
N GLN A 107 26.10 0.72 -12.98
CA GLN A 107 25.67 -0.41 -13.81
C GLN A 107 25.06 0.07 -15.15
N LYS A 108 24.99 -0.81 -16.16
CA LYS A 108 24.53 -0.51 -17.53
C LYS A 108 23.12 0.12 -17.62
N HIS A 109 22.25 -0.16 -16.66
CA HIS A 109 20.86 0.28 -16.62
C HIS A 109 20.59 1.09 -15.34
N GLU A 110 21.45 2.06 -15.04
CA GLU A 110 21.29 2.93 -13.87
C GLU A 110 19.98 3.74 -13.95
N LEU A 111 19.27 3.82 -12.82
CA LEU A 111 18.09 4.65 -12.59
C LEU A 111 18.49 5.87 -11.75
N ARG A 112 17.68 6.93 -11.79
CA ARG A 112 18.02 8.21 -11.13
C ARG A 112 17.06 8.63 -10.01
N GLY A 113 15.93 7.94 -9.85
CA GLY A 113 14.83 8.38 -8.98
C GLY A 113 14.54 7.51 -7.77
N CYS A 114 14.91 6.24 -7.83
CA CYS A 114 14.44 5.23 -6.90
C CYS A 114 14.85 5.50 -5.45
N VAL A 115 16.08 5.97 -5.25
CA VAL A 115 16.56 6.40 -3.93
C VAL A 115 15.74 7.57 -3.36
N ASN A 116 15.35 8.53 -4.21
CA ASN A 116 14.55 9.67 -3.76
C ASN A 116 13.12 9.23 -3.42
N ASP A 117 12.55 8.29 -4.17
CA ASP A 117 11.23 7.71 -3.86
C ASP A 117 11.20 7.08 -2.48
N ALA A 118 12.21 6.24 -2.17
CA ALA A 118 12.31 5.58 -0.87
C ALA A 118 12.45 6.60 0.27
N LYS A 119 13.26 7.65 0.07
CA LYS A 119 13.42 8.75 1.04
C LYS A 119 12.15 9.57 1.21
N HIS A 120 11.41 9.86 0.14
CA HIS A 120 10.12 10.54 0.21
C HIS A 120 9.07 9.70 0.93
N CYS A 121 9.02 8.39 0.64
CA CYS A 121 8.13 7.46 1.32
C CYS A 121 8.43 7.38 2.83
N PHE A 122 9.71 7.22 3.20
CA PHE A 122 10.16 7.29 4.59
C PHE A 122 9.66 8.57 5.27
N ASN A 123 9.91 9.74 4.66
CA ASN A 123 9.52 11.02 5.23
C ASN A 123 8.00 11.17 5.36
N PHE A 124 7.24 10.73 4.38
CA PHE A 124 5.77 10.75 4.41
C PHE A 124 5.24 9.89 5.56
N LEU A 125 5.71 8.65 5.68
CA LEU A 125 5.28 7.72 6.73
C LEU A 125 5.56 8.28 8.13
N VAL A 126 6.75 8.84 8.34
CA VAL A 126 7.16 9.40 9.64
C VAL A 126 6.43 10.70 9.96
N ARG A 127 6.35 11.64 9.01
CA ARG A 127 5.85 13.00 9.28
C ARG A 127 4.34 13.16 9.14
N ARG A 128 3.67 12.31 8.38
CA ARG A 128 2.24 12.45 8.05
C ARG A 128 1.39 11.28 8.55
N VAL A 129 1.93 10.07 8.53
CA VAL A 129 1.16 8.84 8.80
C VAL A 129 1.37 8.32 10.23
N GLY A 130 2.44 8.74 10.93
CA GLY A 130 2.68 8.38 12.33
C GLY A 130 3.53 7.13 12.53
N TYR A 131 4.37 6.76 11.57
CA TYR A 131 5.37 5.70 11.77
C TYR A 131 6.54 6.27 12.58
N HIS A 132 6.94 5.58 13.65
CA HIS A 132 8.12 5.98 14.40
C HIS A 132 9.38 5.74 13.54
N PRO A 133 10.36 6.67 13.45
CA PRO A 133 11.52 6.50 12.58
C PRO A 133 12.34 5.22 12.88
N HIS A 134 12.49 4.83 14.15
CA HIS A 134 13.10 3.53 14.53
C HIS A 134 12.33 2.29 14.06
N ASN A 135 11.08 2.44 13.63
CA ASN A 135 10.26 1.38 13.06
C ASN A 135 10.16 1.48 11.54
N VAL A 136 11.07 2.20 10.89
CA VAL A 136 11.17 2.25 9.43
C VAL A 136 12.59 1.88 9.00
N VAL A 137 12.72 0.81 8.22
CA VAL A 137 13.99 0.41 7.59
C VAL A 137 14.07 1.07 6.23
N LEU A 138 15.17 1.79 5.98
CA LEU A 138 15.48 2.41 4.69
C LEU A 138 16.69 1.71 4.07
N LEU A 139 16.51 1.10 2.89
CA LEU A 139 17.58 0.48 2.11
C LEU A 139 17.81 1.26 0.81
N THR A 140 18.99 1.86 0.65
CA THR A 140 19.35 2.62 -0.56
C THR A 140 20.79 2.36 -0.98
N ASP A 141 21.05 2.32 -2.29
CA ASP A 141 22.38 2.05 -2.84
C ASP A 141 23.33 3.25 -2.79
N ASP A 142 22.87 4.40 -2.31
CA ASP A 142 23.70 5.55 -1.93
C ASP A 142 24.09 5.56 -0.43
N SER A 143 23.63 4.57 0.35
CA SER A 143 24.01 4.44 1.76
C SER A 143 25.47 4.00 1.90
N PRO A 144 26.28 4.68 2.74
CA PRO A 144 27.64 4.25 3.03
C PRO A 144 27.69 2.99 3.92
N HIS A 145 26.58 2.65 4.60
CA HIS A 145 26.52 1.52 5.52
C HIS A 145 26.06 0.25 4.80
N GLY A 146 26.87 -0.80 4.86
CA GLY A 146 26.59 -2.07 4.18
C GLY A 146 25.28 -2.76 4.59
N ARG A 147 24.81 -2.60 5.84
CA ARG A 147 23.50 -3.14 6.29
C ARG A 147 22.30 -2.39 5.71
N SER A 148 22.51 -1.15 5.26
CA SER A 148 21.48 -0.31 4.65
C SER A 148 21.57 -0.31 3.12
N GLN A 149 22.47 -1.10 2.53
CA GLN A 149 22.48 -1.33 1.09
C GLN A 149 21.41 -2.36 0.69
N PRO A 150 20.72 -2.20 -0.45
CA PRO A 150 19.65 -3.08 -0.89
C PRO A 150 20.20 -4.32 -1.61
N THR A 151 21.08 -5.08 -0.94
CA THR A 151 21.51 -6.40 -1.39
C THR A 151 20.38 -7.42 -1.24
N ARG A 152 20.42 -8.54 -1.97
CA ARG A 152 19.40 -9.59 -1.86
C ARG A 152 19.21 -10.04 -0.42
N ARG A 153 20.32 -10.26 0.29
CA ARG A 153 20.35 -10.64 1.70
C ARG A 153 19.63 -9.61 2.58
N ASN A 154 19.98 -8.33 2.45
CA ASN A 154 19.42 -7.27 3.30
C ASN A 154 17.93 -7.04 3.02
N ILE A 155 17.49 -7.13 1.76
CA ILE A 155 16.08 -7.03 1.39
C ILE A 155 15.28 -8.16 2.06
N LEU A 156 15.73 -9.42 1.93
CA LEU A 156 15.05 -10.55 2.54
C LEU A 156 15.02 -10.48 4.07
N ASP A 157 16.12 -10.04 4.69
CA ASP A 157 16.18 -9.86 6.15
C ASP A 157 15.23 -8.72 6.60
N ALA A 158 15.11 -7.64 5.82
CA ALA A 158 14.16 -6.56 6.08
C ALA A 158 12.70 -6.99 5.91
N MET A 159 12.37 -7.78 4.89
CA MET A 159 11.03 -8.36 4.70
C MET A 159 10.64 -9.25 5.89
N LYS A 160 11.54 -10.11 6.36
CA LYS A 160 11.33 -10.95 7.55
C LYS A 160 11.14 -10.11 8.81
N TRP A 161 11.93 -9.05 8.98
CA TRP A 161 11.78 -8.13 10.10
C TRP A 161 10.46 -7.35 10.08
N LEU A 162 9.96 -6.99 8.89
CA LEU A 162 8.71 -6.25 8.73
C LEU A 162 7.54 -7.02 9.35
N VAL A 163 7.46 -8.32 9.05
CA VAL A 163 6.35 -9.19 9.48
C VAL A 163 6.59 -9.91 10.80
N SER A 164 7.80 -9.86 11.37
CA SER A 164 8.13 -10.59 12.60
C SER A 164 7.25 -10.16 13.78
N ASP A 165 6.63 -11.09 14.50
CA ASP A 165 5.73 -10.79 15.62
C ASP A 165 4.56 -9.84 15.25
N ALA A 166 4.11 -9.86 13.99
CA ALA A 166 2.91 -9.12 13.58
C ALA A 166 1.68 -9.58 14.36
N ARG A 167 0.80 -8.64 14.70
CA ARG A 167 -0.45 -8.90 15.44
C ARG A 167 -1.66 -8.36 14.67
N PRO A 168 -2.87 -8.85 15.00
CA PRO A 168 -4.10 -8.24 14.49
C PRO A 168 -4.09 -6.72 14.71
N HIS A 169 -4.50 -5.99 13.68
CA HIS A 169 -4.57 -4.53 13.62
C HIS A 169 -3.23 -3.76 13.57
N ASP A 170 -2.09 -4.45 13.52
CA ASP A 170 -0.83 -3.83 13.11
C ASP A 170 -0.94 -3.29 11.67
N ALA A 171 -0.15 -2.26 11.37
CA ALA A 171 -0.07 -1.61 10.06
C ALA A 171 1.35 -1.68 9.53
N LEU A 172 1.57 -2.60 8.59
CA LEU A 172 2.85 -2.82 7.93
C LEU A 172 2.84 -2.12 6.57
N PHE A 173 3.96 -1.50 6.22
CA PHE A 173 4.13 -0.82 4.94
C PHE A 173 5.39 -1.30 4.22
N PHE A 174 5.26 -1.69 2.95
CA PHE A 174 6.38 -2.07 2.12
C PHE A 174 6.42 -1.20 0.87
N GLN A 175 7.55 -0.56 0.59
CA GLN A 175 7.74 0.20 -0.63
C GLN A 175 9.03 -0.23 -1.32
N TYR A 176 8.92 -0.45 -2.62
CA TYR A 176 10.05 -0.77 -3.49
C TYR A 176 10.03 0.13 -4.71
N SER A 177 11.16 0.79 -5.00
CA SER A 177 11.44 1.47 -6.27
C SER A 177 12.78 0.98 -6.81
N GLY A 178 12.77 0.49 -8.04
CA GLY A 178 13.92 -0.15 -8.68
C GLY A 178 13.51 -0.91 -9.94
N HIS A 179 14.40 -1.75 -10.46
CA HIS A 179 14.06 -2.60 -11.60
C HIS A 179 13.09 -3.70 -11.19
N GLY A 180 12.18 -4.02 -12.10
CA GLY A 180 11.33 -5.20 -12.07
C GLY A 180 11.29 -5.84 -13.46
N GLY A 181 10.88 -7.10 -13.52
CA GLY A 181 10.77 -7.86 -14.76
C GLY A 181 10.06 -9.18 -14.51
N GLN A 182 10.12 -10.07 -15.50
CA GLN A 182 9.44 -11.37 -15.49
C GLN A 182 10.45 -12.51 -15.67
N THR A 183 10.18 -13.66 -15.03
CA THR A 183 10.90 -14.92 -15.24
C THR A 183 9.89 -16.05 -15.51
N PRO A 184 10.22 -17.13 -16.24
CA PRO A 184 9.27 -18.22 -16.44
C PRO A 184 8.77 -18.80 -15.12
N ASP A 185 7.45 -18.91 -14.98
CA ASP A 185 6.77 -19.54 -13.84
C ASP A 185 7.05 -21.04 -13.87
N LEU A 186 7.49 -21.58 -12.72
CA LEU A 186 7.84 -23.00 -12.56
C LEU A 186 6.78 -23.80 -11.79
N ASP A 187 5.77 -23.14 -11.20
CA ASP A 187 4.79 -23.75 -10.31
C ASP A 187 3.34 -23.65 -10.82
N GLY A 188 3.12 -22.82 -11.85
CA GLY A 188 1.91 -22.78 -12.67
C GLY A 188 0.77 -21.99 -12.04
N ASP A 189 1.09 -21.03 -11.17
CA ASP A 189 0.09 -20.23 -10.46
C ASP A 189 -0.30 -18.94 -11.21
N GLU A 190 0.56 -18.49 -12.13
CA GLU A 190 0.31 -17.37 -13.03
C GLU A 190 -0.34 -17.82 -14.35
N VAL A 191 -1.38 -17.07 -14.78
CA VAL A 191 -2.17 -17.43 -15.97
C VAL A 191 -1.40 -17.16 -17.27
N ASP A 192 -0.46 -16.21 -17.25
CA ASP A 192 0.41 -15.90 -18.39
C ASP A 192 1.73 -16.71 -18.39
N GLY A 193 2.00 -17.46 -17.31
CA GLY A 193 3.15 -18.35 -17.18
C GLY A 193 4.47 -17.63 -16.84
N TYR A 194 4.40 -16.45 -16.21
CA TYR A 194 5.59 -15.72 -15.78
C TYR A 194 5.46 -15.16 -14.36
N ASP A 195 6.46 -15.41 -13.52
CA ASP A 195 6.60 -14.79 -12.19
C ASP A 195 7.12 -13.35 -12.34
N GLU A 196 6.60 -12.45 -11.53
CA GLU A 196 7.11 -11.09 -11.38
C GLU A 196 8.29 -11.05 -10.42
N VAL A 197 9.32 -10.28 -10.77
CA VAL A 197 10.58 -10.24 -10.01
C VAL A 197 11.04 -8.82 -9.71
N ILE A 198 11.69 -8.66 -8.55
CA ILE A 198 12.46 -7.46 -8.21
C ILE A 198 13.96 -7.76 -8.22
N TYR A 199 14.77 -6.77 -8.58
CA TYR A 199 16.21 -6.91 -8.73
C TYR A 199 16.98 -6.23 -7.59
N PRO A 200 17.57 -6.98 -6.65
CA PRO A 200 18.49 -6.41 -5.65
C PRO A 200 19.73 -5.77 -6.29
N LEU A 201 20.47 -4.96 -5.54
CA LEU A 201 21.68 -4.30 -6.05
C LEU A 201 22.71 -5.30 -6.62
N ASP A 202 22.83 -6.47 -5.98
CA ASP A 202 23.78 -7.53 -6.33
C ASP A 202 23.13 -8.70 -7.11
N PHE A 203 22.02 -8.46 -7.81
CA PHE A 203 21.26 -9.47 -8.55
C PHE A 203 22.09 -10.32 -9.52
N LYS A 204 23.14 -9.75 -10.13
CA LYS A 204 24.02 -10.48 -11.07
C LYS A 204 24.74 -11.65 -10.40
N ARG A 205 24.96 -11.58 -9.08
CA ARG A 205 25.63 -12.62 -8.28
C ARG A 205 24.63 -13.39 -7.43
N ALA A 206 23.65 -12.70 -6.84
CA ALA A 206 22.75 -13.26 -5.85
C ALA A 206 21.39 -13.72 -6.43
N GLY A 207 21.09 -13.40 -7.69
CA GLY A 207 19.78 -13.61 -8.30
C GLY A 207 18.77 -12.50 -7.97
N HIS A 208 17.63 -12.54 -8.63
CA HIS A 208 16.46 -11.71 -8.34
C HIS A 208 15.67 -12.28 -7.14
N ILE A 209 14.56 -11.65 -6.79
CA ILE A 209 13.58 -12.13 -5.80
C ILE A 209 12.24 -12.21 -6.52
N THR A 210 11.59 -13.38 -6.50
CA THR A 210 10.27 -13.61 -7.12
C THR A 210 9.14 -13.12 -6.21
N ASP A 211 7.99 -12.84 -6.80
CA ASP A 211 6.70 -12.66 -6.13
C ASP A 211 6.35 -13.82 -5.19
N ASP A 212 6.62 -15.04 -5.60
CA ASP A 212 6.49 -16.26 -4.84
C ASP A 212 7.27 -16.23 -3.50
N GLU A 213 8.55 -15.79 -3.55
CA GLU A 213 9.38 -15.56 -2.37
C GLU A 213 8.83 -14.41 -1.51
N MET A 214 8.39 -13.32 -2.15
CA MET A 214 7.80 -12.18 -1.45
C MET A 214 6.48 -12.56 -0.76
N HIS A 215 5.64 -13.36 -1.40
CA HIS A 215 4.38 -13.88 -0.87
C HIS A 215 4.64 -14.79 0.34
N ALA A 216 5.57 -15.74 0.19
CA ALA A 216 5.95 -16.66 1.25
C ALA A 216 6.49 -15.94 2.50
N ILE A 217 7.23 -14.84 2.31
CA ILE A 217 7.82 -14.08 3.43
C ILE A 217 6.85 -13.06 4.01
N MET A 218 6.13 -12.30 3.18
CA MET A 218 5.40 -11.11 3.62
C MET A 218 3.89 -11.31 3.73
N VAL A 219 3.30 -12.29 3.05
CA VAL A 219 1.84 -12.48 3.00
C VAL A 219 1.41 -13.69 3.82
N ARG A 220 1.99 -14.85 3.52
CA ARG A 220 1.65 -16.15 4.15
C ARG A 220 1.72 -16.15 5.69
N PRO A 221 2.70 -15.53 6.37
CA PRO A 221 2.81 -15.62 7.83
C PRO A 221 1.95 -14.60 8.59
N LEU A 222 1.26 -13.68 7.90
CA LEU A 222 0.51 -12.61 8.58
C LEU A 222 -0.74 -13.16 9.29
N PRO A 223 -1.01 -12.72 10.53
CA PRO A 223 -2.21 -13.14 11.25
C PRO A 223 -3.45 -12.41 10.74
N THR A 224 -4.62 -12.96 11.07
CA THR A 224 -5.92 -12.39 10.73
C THR A 224 -6.02 -10.90 11.11
N GLY A 225 -6.35 -10.07 10.13
CA GLY A 225 -6.51 -8.63 10.27
C GLY A 225 -5.27 -7.83 10.65
N CYS A 226 -4.06 -8.37 10.47
CA CYS A 226 -2.87 -7.54 10.28
C CYS A 226 -2.94 -6.88 8.89
N ARG A 227 -2.59 -5.59 8.81
CA ARG A 227 -2.49 -4.86 7.54
C ARG A 227 -1.09 -4.98 6.97
N LEU A 228 -0.98 -5.33 5.69
CA LEU A 228 0.18 -5.01 4.85
C LEU A 228 -0.28 -4.13 3.68
N THR A 229 0.30 -2.93 3.56
CA THR A 229 0.18 -2.10 2.36
C THR A 229 1.50 -2.10 1.61
N ALA A 230 1.52 -2.66 0.41
CA ALA A 230 2.69 -2.70 -0.46
C ALA A 230 2.57 -1.71 -1.62
N VAL A 231 3.66 -1.04 -1.97
CA VAL A 231 3.72 -0.10 -3.10
C VAL A 231 4.94 -0.45 -3.96
N PHE A 232 4.69 -0.74 -5.23
CA PHE A 232 5.73 -1.10 -6.19
C PHE A 232 5.86 -0.04 -7.30
N ASP A 233 7.04 0.59 -7.35
CA ASP A 233 7.50 1.45 -8.44
C ASP A 233 8.45 0.67 -9.35
N SER A 234 7.95 -0.42 -9.92
CA SER A 234 8.68 -1.25 -10.88
C SER A 234 7.77 -1.66 -12.05
N CYS A 235 8.38 -1.91 -13.22
CA CYS A 235 7.67 -2.56 -14.31
C CYS A 235 7.21 -3.95 -13.90
N HIS A 236 6.08 -4.39 -14.47
CA HIS A 236 5.53 -5.73 -14.26
C HIS A 236 5.35 -6.04 -12.76
N SER A 237 4.56 -5.22 -12.06
CA SER A 237 4.33 -5.37 -10.61
C SER A 237 2.84 -5.45 -10.26
N GLY A 238 2.01 -5.77 -11.26
CA GLY A 238 0.57 -5.93 -11.09
C GLY A 238 0.21 -7.07 -10.14
N THR A 239 1.02 -8.13 -10.16
CA THR A 239 0.83 -9.36 -9.39
C THR A 239 1.98 -9.67 -8.43
N ALA A 240 2.88 -8.73 -8.15
CA ALA A 240 4.13 -8.92 -7.37
C ALA A 240 4.04 -9.50 -5.93
N LEU A 241 2.85 -9.92 -5.46
CA LEU A 241 2.63 -10.59 -4.19
C LEU A 241 1.59 -11.73 -4.33
N ASP A 242 1.34 -12.21 -5.54
CA ASP A 242 0.36 -13.26 -5.92
C ASP A 242 -1.03 -13.04 -5.34
N LEU A 243 -1.47 -11.77 -5.34
CA LEU A 243 -2.72 -11.38 -4.73
C LEU A 243 -3.91 -11.73 -5.65
N PRO A 244 -4.89 -12.51 -5.16
CA PRO A 244 -5.94 -13.09 -6.00
C PRO A 244 -6.99 -12.10 -6.53
N TYR A 245 -7.06 -10.89 -5.99
CA TYR A 245 -8.04 -9.88 -6.39
C TYR A 245 -7.34 -8.63 -6.88
N ILE A 246 -7.49 -8.32 -8.18
CA ILE A 246 -6.95 -7.09 -8.78
C ILE A 246 -8.10 -6.15 -9.13
N TYR A 247 -8.02 -4.90 -8.72
CA TYR A 247 -8.99 -3.84 -9.03
C TYR A 247 -8.37 -2.79 -9.95
N ASN A 248 -9.15 -2.33 -10.92
CA ASN A 248 -8.74 -1.23 -11.80
C ASN A 248 -8.95 0.15 -11.14
N HIS A 249 -8.51 1.20 -11.82
CA HIS A 249 -8.64 2.60 -11.40
C HIS A 249 -10.09 3.09 -11.13
N ARG A 250 -11.12 2.32 -11.50
CA ARG A 250 -12.54 2.62 -11.20
C ARG A 250 -13.06 1.84 -9.98
N GLY A 251 -12.18 1.13 -9.28
CA GLY A 251 -12.54 0.27 -8.15
C GLY A 251 -13.34 -0.97 -8.55
N ARG A 252 -13.22 -1.41 -9.82
CA ARG A 252 -13.88 -2.63 -10.32
C ARG A 252 -12.87 -3.77 -10.37
N LEU A 253 -13.29 -4.94 -9.89
CA LEU A 253 -12.51 -6.17 -9.97
C LEU A 253 -12.22 -6.49 -11.45
N LYS A 254 -10.94 -6.68 -11.78
CA LYS A 254 -10.48 -7.19 -13.08
C LYS A 254 -10.73 -8.70 -13.13
N GLY A 255 -10.64 -9.30 -14.32
CA GLY A 255 -10.87 -10.73 -14.53
C GLY A 255 -9.94 -11.63 -13.71
N ARG A 256 -10.02 -12.94 -13.95
CA ARG A 256 -9.11 -13.90 -13.30
C ARG A 256 -7.69 -13.70 -13.85
N HIS A 257 -6.78 -13.28 -12.98
CA HIS A 257 -5.35 -13.13 -13.27
C HIS A 257 -4.52 -14.25 -12.66
N VAL A 258 -5.00 -14.85 -11.57
CA VAL A 258 -4.41 -16.03 -10.94
C VAL A 258 -5.25 -17.28 -11.20
N SER A 259 -4.61 -18.45 -11.20
CA SER A 259 -5.32 -19.73 -11.34
C SER A 259 -6.28 -19.99 -10.16
N ALA A 260 -7.26 -20.87 -10.35
CA ALA A 260 -8.18 -21.23 -9.25
C ALA A 260 -7.45 -21.91 -8.09
N GLN A 261 -6.40 -22.67 -8.40
CA GLN A 261 -5.52 -23.33 -7.44
C GLN A 261 -4.64 -22.31 -6.71
N ALA A 262 -4.03 -21.37 -7.43
CA ALA A 262 -3.26 -20.26 -6.89
C ALA A 262 -4.09 -19.46 -5.88
N ARG A 263 -5.32 -19.09 -6.25
CA ARG A 263 -6.24 -18.37 -5.35
C ARG A 263 -6.54 -19.14 -4.07
N ALA A 264 -6.67 -20.47 -4.13
CA ALA A 264 -6.91 -21.28 -2.94
C ALA A 264 -5.64 -21.39 -2.06
N ARG A 265 -4.47 -21.53 -2.70
CA ARG A 265 -3.14 -21.60 -2.04
C ARG A 265 -2.75 -20.29 -1.37
N ASN A 266 -3.03 -19.17 -2.03
CA ASN A 266 -2.58 -17.83 -1.65
C ASN A 266 -3.64 -17.06 -0.84
N ALA A 267 -4.78 -17.69 -0.52
CA ALA A 267 -5.80 -17.11 0.34
C ALA A 267 -5.25 -16.91 1.77
N THR A 268 -5.31 -15.69 2.27
CA THR A 268 -4.93 -15.36 3.65
C THR A 268 -6.07 -14.66 4.39
N SER A 269 -6.10 -14.82 5.70
CA SER A 269 -7.03 -14.09 6.59
C SER A 269 -6.53 -12.69 6.97
N ALA A 270 -5.30 -12.35 6.60
CA ALA A 270 -4.71 -11.03 6.76
C ALA A 270 -5.26 -10.02 5.73
N ASP A 271 -5.17 -8.73 6.08
CA ASP A 271 -5.60 -7.61 5.25
C ASP A 271 -4.40 -7.11 4.42
N VAL A 272 -4.22 -7.67 3.23
CA VAL A 272 -3.07 -7.32 2.37
C VAL A 272 -3.57 -6.60 1.14
N VAL A 273 -2.99 -5.43 0.89
CA VAL A 273 -3.27 -4.62 -0.30
C VAL A 273 -1.96 -4.20 -0.96
N SER A 274 -1.92 -4.24 -2.29
CA SER A 274 -0.79 -3.75 -3.08
C SER A 274 -1.24 -2.64 -4.04
N LEU A 275 -0.39 -1.65 -4.26
CA LEU A 275 -0.57 -0.60 -5.24
C LEU A 275 0.61 -0.63 -6.22
N SER A 276 0.29 -0.67 -7.51
CA SER A 276 1.28 -0.59 -8.58
C SER A 276 0.81 0.40 -9.65
N ALA A 277 1.77 1.01 -10.34
CA ALA A 277 1.52 1.85 -11.51
C ALA A 277 2.08 1.14 -12.75
N CYS A 278 1.29 0.26 -13.34
CA CYS A 278 1.70 -0.51 -14.52
C CYS A 278 1.53 0.32 -15.79
N LYS A 279 2.53 0.31 -16.68
CA LYS A 279 2.34 0.76 -18.07
C LYS A 279 1.54 -0.30 -18.82
N ASP A 280 0.58 0.13 -19.64
CA ASP A 280 -0.01 -0.75 -20.65
C ASP A 280 1.06 -0.98 -21.73
N GLY A 281 1.79 -2.09 -21.65
CA GLY A 281 2.48 -2.72 -22.79
C GLY A 281 3.85 -2.22 -23.27
N GLN A 282 4.51 -1.20 -22.70
CA GLN A 282 5.88 -0.82 -23.10
C GLN A 282 6.73 -0.25 -21.94
N THR A 283 8.06 -0.44 -22.06
CA THR A 283 9.19 -0.15 -21.16
C THR A 283 9.07 1.10 -20.29
N SER A 284 9.48 1.04 -19.01
CA SER A 284 9.58 2.20 -18.08
C SER A 284 10.31 3.37 -18.73
N ALA A 285 9.74 4.56 -18.60
CA ALA A 285 10.38 5.81 -18.99
C ALA A 285 10.71 6.53 -17.69
N ASP A 286 11.95 6.98 -17.56
CA ASP A 286 12.38 7.82 -16.44
C ASP A 286 11.39 8.99 -16.29
N THR A 287 10.78 9.06 -15.12
CA THR A 287 9.62 9.89 -14.85
C THR A 287 10.10 11.17 -14.18
N PHE A 288 9.97 12.35 -14.79
CA PHE A 288 10.49 13.58 -14.18
C PHE A 288 9.39 14.39 -13.46
N ALA A 289 9.62 14.74 -12.20
CA ALA A 289 8.88 15.78 -11.46
C ALA A 289 9.90 16.83 -10.98
N ASP A 290 9.68 18.10 -11.33
CA ASP A 290 10.54 19.23 -10.95
C ASP A 290 12.04 19.04 -11.26
N GLY A 291 12.34 18.34 -12.36
CA GLY A 291 13.71 18.04 -12.81
C GLY A 291 14.33 16.75 -12.23
N VAL A 292 13.61 16.00 -11.39
CA VAL A 292 14.10 14.78 -10.73
C VAL A 292 13.32 13.55 -11.21
N ALA A 293 14.02 12.45 -11.53
CA ALA A 293 13.36 11.18 -11.83
C ALA A 293 12.62 10.67 -10.56
N VAL A 294 11.35 10.25 -10.64
CA VAL A 294 10.54 9.76 -9.51
C VAL A 294 9.72 8.53 -9.91
N GLY A 295 9.42 7.66 -8.96
CA GLY A 295 8.53 6.50 -9.11
C GLY A 295 7.09 6.97 -9.22
N ALA A 296 6.42 6.60 -10.32
CA ALA A 296 5.10 7.09 -10.63
C ALA A 296 4.05 6.70 -9.57
N ALA A 297 4.12 5.48 -9.02
CA ALA A 297 3.17 4.97 -8.02
C ALA A 297 3.37 5.64 -6.66
N SER A 298 4.57 5.59 -6.06
CA SER A 298 4.79 6.18 -4.74
C SER A 298 4.63 7.69 -4.75
N HIS A 299 5.15 8.38 -5.76
CA HIS A 299 5.01 9.84 -5.86
C HIS A 299 3.53 10.24 -5.98
N ALA A 300 2.75 9.58 -6.84
CA ALA A 300 1.33 9.86 -6.98
C ALA A 300 0.57 9.55 -5.68
N LEU A 301 0.88 8.43 -5.01
CA LEU A 301 0.27 8.05 -3.74
C LEU A 301 0.51 9.08 -2.65
N ILE A 302 1.77 9.46 -2.43
CA ILE A 302 2.14 10.46 -1.42
C ILE A 302 1.43 11.78 -1.72
N LYS A 303 1.52 12.28 -2.95
CA LYS A 303 0.88 13.54 -3.36
C LYS A 303 -0.63 13.53 -3.14
N VAL A 304 -1.29 12.44 -3.54
CA VAL A 304 -2.75 12.31 -3.42
C VAL A 304 -3.19 12.21 -1.96
N LEU A 305 -2.46 11.47 -1.13
CA LEU A 305 -2.79 11.34 0.30
C LEU A 305 -2.48 12.60 1.10
N GLU A 306 -1.49 13.40 0.71
CA GLU A 306 -1.25 14.70 1.31
C GLU A 306 -2.34 15.72 0.94
N MET A 307 -2.85 15.68 -0.29
CA MET A 307 -3.89 16.58 -0.76
C MET A 307 -5.30 16.17 -0.29
N TYR A 308 -5.57 14.88 -0.28
CA TYR A 308 -6.87 14.28 0.01
C TYR A 308 -6.69 13.12 1.01
N PRO A 309 -6.50 13.40 2.31
CA PRO A 309 -6.16 12.37 3.30
C PRO A 309 -7.32 11.42 3.63
N ASN A 310 -8.57 11.81 3.37
CA ASN A 310 -9.75 11.00 3.63
C ASN A 310 -10.40 10.59 2.31
N GLN A 311 -10.04 9.41 1.82
CA GLN A 311 -10.58 8.84 0.59
C GLN A 311 -11.00 7.40 0.81
N SER A 312 -12.04 6.97 0.10
CA SER A 312 -12.31 5.56 -0.14
C SER A 312 -11.25 4.93 -1.05
N TYR A 313 -11.17 3.59 -1.09
CA TYR A 313 -10.30 2.90 -2.06
C TYR A 313 -10.62 3.34 -3.50
N ARG A 314 -11.91 3.48 -3.85
CA ARG A 314 -12.33 3.92 -5.18
C ARG A 314 -11.86 5.36 -5.49
N GLU A 315 -12.06 6.29 -4.56
CA GLU A 315 -11.61 7.67 -4.73
C GLU A 315 -10.10 7.76 -4.84
N LEU A 316 -9.36 7.03 -3.98
CA LEU A 316 -7.90 6.95 -4.05
C LEU A 316 -7.45 6.49 -5.44
N MET A 317 -8.01 5.37 -5.94
CA MET A 317 -7.65 4.83 -7.26
C MET A 317 -7.97 5.79 -8.40
N HIS A 318 -9.07 6.52 -8.30
CA HIS A 318 -9.42 7.58 -9.25
C HIS A 318 -8.44 8.75 -9.19
N SER A 319 -8.14 9.27 -7.99
CA SER A 319 -7.20 10.36 -7.75
C SER A 319 -5.78 10.02 -8.20
N LEU A 320 -5.34 8.78 -7.97
CA LEU A 320 -4.08 8.25 -8.52
C LEU A 320 -4.08 8.32 -10.04
N ARG A 321 -5.14 7.86 -10.71
CA ARG A 321 -5.23 7.92 -12.18
C ARG A 321 -5.23 9.35 -12.70
N VAL A 322 -5.93 10.27 -12.04
CA VAL A 322 -5.94 11.70 -12.40
C VAL A 322 -4.55 12.31 -12.22
N SER A 323 -3.84 11.99 -11.13
CA SER A 323 -2.47 12.48 -10.90
C SER A 323 -1.49 11.92 -11.92
N LEU A 324 -1.73 10.70 -12.42
CA LEU A 324 -0.82 10.03 -13.35
C LEU A 324 -1.02 10.44 -14.82
N ARG A 325 -2.29 10.52 -15.27
CA ARG A 325 -2.67 10.66 -16.69
C ARG A 325 -1.97 11.78 -17.48
N PRO A 326 -1.71 12.98 -16.93
CA PRO A 326 -1.09 14.06 -17.69
C PRO A 326 0.36 13.78 -18.12
N ARG A 327 1.06 12.89 -17.41
CA ARG A 327 2.50 12.64 -17.60
C ARG A 327 2.82 11.17 -17.89
N TYR A 328 1.88 10.25 -17.61
CA TYR A 328 2.13 8.83 -17.58
C TYR A 328 1.02 8.05 -18.27
N THR A 329 1.41 7.06 -19.08
CA THR A 329 0.47 6.08 -19.62
C THR A 329 0.02 5.08 -18.56
N GLN A 330 0.79 4.97 -17.47
CA GLN A 330 0.56 4.06 -16.35
C GLN A 330 -0.89 4.12 -15.82
N THR A 331 -1.49 2.95 -15.62
CA THR A 331 -2.78 2.79 -14.95
C THR A 331 -2.56 2.23 -13.55
N PRO A 332 -3.08 2.88 -12.50
CA PRO A 332 -2.95 2.35 -11.15
C PRO A 332 -3.80 1.07 -11.02
N GLN A 333 -3.22 0.07 -10.38
CA GLN A 333 -3.89 -1.18 -10.02
C GLN A 333 -3.80 -1.40 -8.50
N LEU A 334 -4.86 -1.99 -7.95
CA LEU A 334 -4.95 -2.35 -6.54
C LEU A 334 -5.07 -3.87 -6.44
N GLY A 335 -4.03 -4.53 -5.95
CA GLY A 335 -4.08 -5.95 -5.59
C GLY A 335 -4.59 -6.13 -4.16
N SER A 336 -5.22 -7.27 -3.88
CA SER A 336 -5.73 -7.61 -2.55
C SER A 336 -5.77 -9.11 -2.28
N SER A 337 -5.50 -9.51 -1.04
CA SER A 337 -5.63 -10.90 -0.56
C SER A 337 -7.08 -11.38 -0.45
N HIS A 338 -8.03 -10.45 -0.35
CA HIS A 338 -9.45 -10.73 -0.17
C HIS A 338 -10.31 -9.75 -0.99
N PRO A 339 -11.62 -10.03 -1.18
CA PRO A 339 -12.53 -9.05 -1.78
C PRO A 339 -12.57 -7.76 -0.96
N ILE A 340 -12.40 -6.61 -1.62
CA ILE A 340 -12.52 -5.27 -1.04
C ILE A 340 -13.87 -4.65 -1.41
N ASP A 341 -14.57 -4.12 -0.42
CA ASP A 341 -15.59 -3.10 -0.66
C ASP A 341 -14.88 -1.76 -0.92
N THR A 342 -14.85 -1.34 -2.19
CA THR A 342 -14.08 -0.16 -2.60
C THR A 342 -14.70 1.17 -2.15
N SER A 343 -15.88 1.15 -1.53
CA SER A 343 -16.48 2.32 -0.88
C SER A 343 -15.91 2.59 0.52
N LEU A 344 -15.24 1.61 1.12
CA LEU A 344 -14.60 1.77 2.42
C LEU A 344 -13.44 2.77 2.36
N ARG A 345 -13.22 3.47 3.48
CA ARG A 345 -12.11 4.41 3.65
C ARG A 345 -10.77 3.68 3.59
N PHE A 346 -9.85 4.18 2.76
CA PHE A 346 -8.45 3.77 2.78
C PHE A 346 -7.78 4.37 4.02
N ILE A 347 -7.11 3.51 4.80
CA ILE A 347 -6.38 3.90 6.02
C ILE A 347 -4.99 3.26 6.00
N LEU A 348 -4.00 3.93 6.60
CA LEU A 348 -2.61 3.47 6.75
C LEU A 348 -2.18 3.44 8.20
#